data_AF-A0AA40SV93-F1
#
_entry.id   AF-A0AA40SV93-F1
#
_cell.length_a   1.000
_cell.length_b   1.000
_cell.length_c   1.000
_cell.angle_alpha   90.00
_cell.angle_beta   90.00
_cell.angle_gamma   90.00
#
_symmetry.space_group_name_H-M   'P 1'
#
loop_
_entity.id
_entity.type
_entity.pdbx_description
1 polymer ?
#
loop_
_entity_poly.entity_id
_entity_poly.type
_entity_poly.pdbx_seq_one_letter_code
_entity_poly.pdbx_strand_id
1 'polypeptide(L)' 'MKNSQASESQNNADDDLLPEYNFDYRKAKPNRFASQEEKFPLTVTLDPDVAEVFKTSAAVNNALLSCCVSNS' A
#
# COMPACT_ATOMS: atom_id res chain seq x y z
N MET A 1 6.50 26.08 22.16
CA MET A 1 5.96 26.85 21.01
C MET A 1 6.28 26.12 19.72
N LYS A 2 5.35 26.18 18.74
CA LYS A 2 5.41 25.71 17.34
C LYS A 2 5.00 24.24 17.19
N ASN A 3 3.78 23.84 16.83
CA ASN A 3 2.82 24.23 15.77
C ASN A 3 3.35 24.00 14.36
N SER A 4 2.65 23.16 13.58
CA SER A 4 2.33 23.30 12.13
C SER A 4 1.40 22.12 11.77
N GLN A 5 0.07 22.33 11.79
CA GLN A 5 -0.80 22.51 10.61
C GLN A 5 -0.83 21.29 9.68
N ALA A 6 -1.84 20.43 9.78
CA ALA A 6 -3.19 20.57 9.21
C ALA A 6 -3.24 20.22 7.71
N SER A 7 -3.91 19.12 7.39
CA SER A 7 -4.82 19.08 6.24
C SER A 7 -5.96 18.13 6.58
N GLU A 8 -7.09 18.75 6.92
CA GLU A 8 -8.39 18.13 7.04
C GLU A 8 -8.78 17.53 5.68
N SER A 9 -9.07 16.25 5.66
CA SER A 9 -9.96 15.67 4.67
C SER A 9 -11.31 15.52 5.37
N GLN A 10 -12.08 16.61 5.37
CA GLN A 10 -13.50 16.60 5.69
C GLN A 10 -14.23 15.82 4.59
N ASN A 11 -14.21 14.49 4.70
CA ASN A 11 -15.13 13.65 3.97
C ASN A 11 -16.35 13.48 4.87
N ASN A 12 -17.45 14.16 4.50
CA ASN A 12 -18.77 14.02 5.10
C ASN A 12 -19.30 12.59 4.88
N ALA A 13 -18.70 11.61 5.55
CA ALA A 13 -19.14 10.21 5.57
C ALA A 13 -20.07 9.92 6.76
N ASP A 14 -20.23 10.89 7.68
CA ASP A 14 -21.02 10.74 8.90
C ASP A 14 -22.52 11.02 8.71
N ASP A 15 -22.94 11.61 7.58
CA ASP A 15 -24.35 12.06 7.42
C ASP A 15 -25.32 10.90 7.10
N ASP A 16 -24.80 9.77 6.59
CA ASP A 16 -25.58 8.56 6.28
C ASP A 16 -25.39 7.42 7.31
N LEU A 17 -24.47 7.59 8.28
CA LEU A 17 -24.13 6.56 9.26
C LEU A 17 -24.85 6.82 10.59
N LEU A 18 -25.40 5.76 11.17
CA LEU A 18 -26.01 5.84 12.49
C LEU A 18 -24.97 6.23 13.55
N PRO A 19 -25.34 6.96 14.62
CA PRO A 19 -24.39 7.45 15.63
C PRO A 19 -23.52 6.35 16.27
N GLU A 20 -24.00 5.12 16.33
CA GLU A 20 -23.27 3.95 16.84
C GLU A 20 -22.06 3.56 15.99
N TYR A 21 -22.03 3.97 14.71
CA TYR A 21 -20.93 3.73 13.78
C TYR A 21 -19.88 4.84 13.78
N ASN A 22 -20.05 5.87 14.62
CA ASN A 22 -19.03 6.90 14.82
C ASN A 22 -17.92 6.39 15.75
N PHE A 23 -17.06 5.52 15.21
CA PHE A 23 -15.94 4.96 15.95
C PHE A 23 -14.82 5.98 16.09
N ASP A 24 -14.32 6.16 17.33
CA ASP A 24 -13.13 6.97 17.59
C ASP A 24 -11.87 6.20 17.15
N TYR A 25 -11.54 6.28 15.86
CA TYR A 25 -10.39 5.60 15.25
C TYR A 25 -9.04 5.97 15.88
N ARG A 26 -8.97 7.08 16.64
CA ARG A 26 -7.77 7.44 17.43
C ARG A 26 -7.50 6.47 18.57
N LYS A 27 -8.51 5.74 19.03
CA LYS A 27 -8.41 4.68 20.05
C LYS A 27 -8.32 3.29 19.44
N ALA A 28 -8.43 3.17 18.11
CA ALA A 28 -8.31 1.90 17.44
C ALA A 28 -6.89 1.34 17.64
N LYS A 29 -6.80 0.03 17.85
CA LYS A 29 -5.49 -0.63 17.88
C LYS A 29 -4.84 -0.51 16.50
N PRO A 30 -3.52 -0.29 16.42
CA PRO A 30 -2.83 -0.27 15.14
C PRO A 30 -3.04 -1.60 14.42
N ASN A 31 -3.14 -1.55 13.09
CA ASN A 31 -3.34 -2.73 12.26
C ASN A 31 -2.25 -3.77 12.54
N ARG A 32 -2.66 -4.97 12.96
CA ARG A 32 -1.75 -6.08 13.31
C ARG A 32 -0.87 -6.52 12.13
N PHE A 33 -1.28 -6.22 10.89
CA PHE A 33 -0.53 -6.54 9.68
C PHE A 33 0.32 -5.37 9.18
N ALA A 34 0.04 -4.13 9.59
CA ALA A 34 0.83 -2.97 9.15
C ALA A 34 2.30 -3.04 9.61
N SER A 35 2.58 -3.76 10.71
CA SER A 35 3.93 -3.99 11.21
C SER A 35 4.60 -5.24 10.62
N GLN A 36 3.89 -6.01 9.78
CA GLN A 36 4.39 -7.21 9.12
C GLN A 36 4.96 -6.89 7.73
N GLU A 37 4.39 -5.90 7.03
CA GLU A 37 4.84 -5.45 5.70
C GLU A 37 6.26 -4.86 5.72
N GLU A 38 6.65 -4.16 6.79
CA GLU A 38 8.00 -3.59 6.89
C GLU A 38 9.10 -4.63 7.20
N LYS A 39 8.73 -5.84 7.63
CA LYS A 39 9.70 -6.78 8.22
C LYS A 39 10.17 -7.89 7.29
N PHE A 40 9.47 -8.13 6.19
CA PHE A 40 9.84 -9.20 5.26
C PHE A 40 9.94 -8.65 3.85
N PRO A 41 11.16 -8.44 3.32
CA PRO A 41 11.30 -8.20 1.89
C PRO A 41 10.74 -9.41 1.14
N LEU A 42 9.78 -9.17 0.24
CA LEU A 42 9.27 -10.20 -0.66
C LEU A 42 10.41 -10.58 -1.63
N THR A 43 11.08 -11.69 -1.34
CA THR A 43 12.12 -12.24 -2.21
C THR A 43 11.48 -13.18 -3.22
N VAL A 44 11.65 -12.87 -4.50
CA VAL A 44 11.22 -13.71 -5.62
C VAL A 44 12.47 -14.31 -6.26
N THR A 45 12.50 -15.64 -6.39
CA THR A 45 13.56 -16.35 -7.12
C THR A 45 13.17 -16.49 -8.59
N LEU A 46 14.01 -15.98 -9.49
CA LEU A 46 13.87 -16.18 -10.93
C LEU A 46 14.64 -17.42 -11.37
N ASP A 47 14.18 -18.04 -12.45
CA ASP A 47 14.95 -19.07 -13.12
C ASP A 47 16.26 -18.48 -13.69
N PRO A 48 17.36 -19.26 -13.76
CA PRO A 48 18.67 -18.77 -14.18
C PRO A 48 18.67 -18.03 -15.52
N ASP A 49 17.94 -18.57 -16.50
CA ASP A 49 17.86 -18.01 -17.86
C ASP A 49 17.11 -16.66 -17.87
N VAL A 50 16.11 -16.51 -16.99
CA VAL A 50 15.33 -15.26 -16.84
C VAL A 50 16.14 -14.21 -16.08
N ALA A 51 16.92 -14.63 -15.07
CA ALA A 51 17.85 -13.76 -14.35
C ALA A 51 19.03 -13.30 -15.25
N GLU A 52 19.32 -14.02 -16.34
CA GLU A 52 20.29 -13.56 -17.32
C GLU A 52 19.79 -12.29 -18.04
N VAL A 53 18.51 -12.27 -18.40
CA VAL A 53 17.89 -11.16 -19.13
C VAL A 53 17.53 -10.01 -18.20
N PHE A 54 16.98 -10.31 -17.01
CA PHE A 54 16.51 -9.30 -16.06
C PHE A 54 17.44 -9.18 -14.85
N LYS A 55 18.34 -8.20 -14.91
CA LYS A 55 19.33 -7.93 -13.87
C LYS A 55 18.79 -7.19 -12.64
N THR A 56 17.62 -6.56 -12.75
CA THR A 56 17.02 -5.75 -11.68
C THR A 56 15.54 -6.05 -11.51
N SER A 57 15.06 -5.93 -10.28
CA SER A 57 13.62 -6.04 -9.96
C SER A 57 12.77 -5.01 -10.69
N ALA A 58 13.32 -3.81 -10.94
CA ALA A 58 12.65 -2.76 -11.71
C ALA A 58 12.41 -3.15 -13.17
N ALA A 59 13.37 -3.83 -13.81
CA ALA A 59 13.23 -4.29 -15.20
C ALA A 59 12.12 -5.36 -15.33
N VAL A 60 12.03 -6.27 -14.36
CA VAL A 60 10.95 -7.27 -14.30
C VAL A 60 9.59 -6.59 -14.15
N ASN A 61 9.46 -5.65 -13.19
CA ASN A 61 8.19 -4.98 -12.93
C ASN A 61 7.72 -4.20 -14.17
N ASN A 62 8.60 -3.46 -14.84
CA ASN A 62 8.25 -2.75 -16.07
C ASN A 62 7.77 -3.68 -17.19
N ALA A 63 8.42 -4.84 -17.35
CA ALA A 63 8.00 -5.84 -18.34
C ALA A 63 6.62 -6.43 -18.01
N LEU A 64 6.38 -6.79 -16.75
CA LEU A 64 5.08 -7.30 -16.29
C LEU A 64 3.97 -6.26 -16.47
N LEU A 65 4.20 -5.01 -16.07
CA LEU A 65 3.23 -3.93 -16.24
C LEU A 65 2.91 -3.68 -17.71
N SER A 66 3.92 -3.62 -18.58
CA SER A 66 3.72 -3.37 -20.00
C SER A 66 2.99 -4.52 -20.70
N CYS A 67 3.31 -5.77 -20.34
CA CYS A 67 2.66 -6.96 -20.90
C CYS A 67 1.21 -7.11 -20.42
N CYS A 68 0.96 -6.91 -19.12
CA CYS A 68 -0.36 -7.10 -18.54
C CYS A 68 -1.33 -5.97 -18.92
N VAL A 69 -0.87 -4.72 -19.05
CA VAL A 69 -1.74 -3.58 -19.40
C VAL A 69 -2.04 -3.53 -20.90
N SER A 70 -1.20 -4.13 -21.76
CA SER A 70 -1.45 -4.18 -23.21
C SER A 70 -2.42 -5.30 -23.64
N ASN A 71 -2.77 -6.23 -22.73
CA ASN A 71 -3.77 -7.28 -22.95
C ASN A 71 -5.11 -6.92 -22.26
N SER A 72 -5.69 -5.77 -22.60
CA SER A 72 -7.06 -5.36 -22.21
C SER A 72 -7.73 -4.56 -23.32
#